data_AF-A0A1F9MYW2-F1
#
_entry.id   AF-A0A1F9MYW2-F1
#
_cell.length_a   1.000
_cell.length_b   1.000
_cell.length_c   1.000
_cell.angle_alpha   90.00
_cell.angle_beta   90.00
_cell.angle_gamma   90.00
#
_symmetry.space_group_name_H-M   'P 1'
#
loop_
_entity.id
_entity.type
_entity.pdbx_description
1 polymer ?
#
loop_
_entity_poly.entity_id
_entity_poly.type
_entity_poly.pdbx_seq_one_letter_code
_entity_poly.pdbx_strand_id
1 'polypeptide(L)'
;MKPSILAIALGIACSAAICSPHRGALVVSDAELAGISDDDRATVEAKIKLLRTAESARTTKKAALIVGERELQIAELVVNRDKTALDIAELALQAAQETENADTMLPAKKAREDAGAQLDRTVANLEYAKASRDSLEQGVAVAEAEILVANAQLELAKFEAATSSKEGANATRLAEFKSQVAAAEADLAEVRVSAAKADAAMDAVRPEELATQQSETVSPATSPR
;
A
#
# COMPACT_ATOMS: atom_id res chain seq x y z
N MET A 1 20.60 36.59 -20.14
CA MET A 1 20.14 35.41 -20.90
C MET A 1 19.57 34.43 -19.88
N LYS A 2 18.25 34.21 -19.88
CA LYS A 2 17.56 33.32 -18.95
C LYS A 2 17.27 32.00 -19.68
N PRO A 3 17.62 30.82 -19.14
CA PRO A 3 16.97 29.60 -19.56
C PRO A 3 15.71 29.41 -18.70
N SER A 4 14.59 29.29 -19.40
CA SER A 4 13.30 28.88 -18.87
C SER A 4 13.06 27.42 -19.25
N ILE A 5 12.36 26.71 -18.35
CA ILE A 5 11.53 25.52 -18.59
C ILE A 5 12.26 24.19 -18.76
N LEU A 6 12.13 23.33 -17.75
CA LEU A 6 11.61 21.98 -17.97
C LEU A 6 10.85 21.52 -16.72
N ALA A 7 9.57 21.92 -16.64
CA ALA A 7 8.62 21.31 -15.74
C ALA A 7 8.17 19.99 -16.37
N ILE A 8 8.60 18.87 -15.79
CA ILE A 8 8.10 17.54 -16.15
C ILE A 8 6.69 17.45 -15.57
N ALA A 9 5.70 17.78 -16.39
CA ALA A 9 4.31 17.48 -16.14
C ALA A 9 4.15 15.95 -16.27
N LEU A 10 4.18 15.26 -15.12
CA LEU A 10 3.80 13.85 -15.02
C LEU A 10 2.29 13.77 -15.22
N GLY A 11 1.88 13.71 -16.50
CA GLY A 11 0.50 13.49 -16.90
C GLY A 11 0.07 12.08 -16.51
N ILE A 12 -0.68 11.96 -15.41
CA ILE A 12 -1.49 10.79 -15.12
C ILE A 12 -2.60 10.79 -16.18
N ALA A 13 -2.36 10.05 -17.25
CA ALA A 13 -3.31 9.83 -18.32
C ALA A 13 -4.53 9.10 -17.75
N CYS A 14 -5.64 9.83 -17.77
CA CYS A 14 -7.00 9.35 -17.60
C CYS A 14 -7.25 8.15 -18.54
N SER A 15 -7.30 6.94 -17.98
CA SER A 15 -7.85 5.77 -18.67
C SER A 15 -9.36 5.72 -18.39
N ALA A 16 -10.08 6.72 -18.92
CA ALA A 16 -11.52 6.65 -19.04
C ALA A 16 -11.88 5.75 -20.23
N ALA A 17 -11.93 4.43 -20.00
CA ALA A 17 -12.53 3.49 -20.96
C ALA A 17 -12.93 2.13 -20.35
N ILE A 18 -13.48 2.07 -19.14
CA ILE A 18 -14.44 1.02 -18.76
C ILE A 18 -15.56 1.67 -17.93
N CYS A 19 -16.38 2.49 -18.59
CA CYS A 19 -17.74 2.74 -18.12
C CYS A 19 -18.59 1.49 -18.43
N SER A 20 -18.36 0.41 -17.70
CA SER A 20 -19.38 -0.62 -17.55
C SER A 20 -20.58 0.04 -16.87
N PRO A 21 -21.81 -0.12 -17.37
CA PRO A 21 -22.98 0.36 -16.65
C PRO A 21 -22.93 -0.27 -15.25
N HIS A 22 -23.21 0.50 -14.21
CA HIS A 22 -23.54 -0.03 -12.89
C HIS A 22 -24.77 -0.94 -13.02
N ARG A 23 -24.60 -2.15 -13.57
CA ARG A 23 -25.49 -3.27 -13.29
C ARG A 23 -25.29 -3.49 -11.80
N GLY A 24 -26.31 -3.14 -11.01
CA GLY A 24 -26.29 -3.40 -9.58
C GLY A 24 -25.82 -4.84 -9.35
N ALA A 25 -24.97 -5.04 -8.34
CA ALA A 25 -24.52 -6.38 -7.97
C ALA A 25 -25.76 -7.27 -7.83
N LEU A 26 -25.74 -8.42 -8.50
CA LEU A 26 -26.84 -9.36 -8.34
C LEU A 26 -26.69 -9.96 -6.95
N VAL A 27 -27.78 -10.00 -6.22
CA VAL A 27 -27.82 -10.58 -4.87
C VAL A 27 -28.88 -11.65 -4.85
N VAL A 28 -28.59 -12.75 -4.17
CA VAL A 28 -29.54 -13.81 -3.86
C VAL A 28 -30.18 -13.51 -2.52
N SER A 29 -31.50 -13.44 -2.52
CA SER A 29 -32.28 -13.16 -1.31
C SER A 29 -32.34 -14.36 -0.38
N ASP A 30 -32.51 -14.13 0.94
CA ASP A 30 -32.65 -15.22 1.92
C ASP A 30 -33.85 -16.15 1.62
N ALA A 31 -34.89 -15.62 0.96
CA ALA A 31 -36.04 -16.41 0.52
C ALA A 31 -35.69 -17.42 -0.58
N GLU A 32 -34.70 -17.11 -1.43
CA GLU A 32 -34.21 -18.04 -2.46
C GLU A 32 -33.35 -19.17 -1.86
N LEU A 33 -32.85 -18.99 -0.64
CA LEU A 33 -32.07 -20.00 0.09
C LEU A 33 -32.95 -20.92 0.97
N ALA A 34 -34.27 -20.72 0.97
CA ALA A 34 -35.17 -21.55 1.76
C ALA A 34 -35.21 -23.00 1.22
N GLY A 35 -34.82 -23.96 2.06
CA GLY A 35 -34.90 -25.39 1.73
C GLY A 35 -33.73 -25.95 0.93
N ILE A 36 -32.58 -25.26 0.88
CA ILE A 36 -31.34 -25.82 0.32
C ILE A 36 -30.85 -27.04 1.12
N SER A 37 -30.12 -27.94 0.45
CA SER A 37 -29.51 -29.12 1.07
C SER A 37 -28.43 -28.76 2.09
N ASP A 38 -28.07 -29.69 2.97
CA ASP A 38 -26.99 -29.48 3.95
C ASP A 38 -25.62 -29.30 3.25
N ASP A 39 -25.39 -30.01 2.14
CA ASP A 39 -24.16 -29.89 1.33
C ASP A 39 -24.06 -28.50 0.65
N ASP A 40 -25.17 -28.01 0.09
CA ASP A 40 -25.25 -26.66 -0.49
C ASP A 40 -25.04 -25.59 0.59
N ARG A 41 -25.62 -25.80 1.79
CA ARG A 41 -25.41 -24.92 2.94
C ARG A 41 -23.95 -24.86 3.37
N ALA A 42 -23.28 -26.00 3.46
CA ALA A 42 -21.85 -26.06 3.79
C ALA A 42 -20.99 -25.27 2.78
N THR A 43 -21.35 -25.31 1.49
CA THR A 43 -20.67 -24.54 0.43
C THR A 43 -20.86 -23.04 0.61
N VAL A 44 -22.09 -22.59 0.88
CA VAL A 44 -22.37 -21.17 1.17
C VAL A 44 -21.63 -20.70 2.43
N GLU A 45 -21.65 -21.50 3.50
CA GLU A 45 -20.92 -21.21 4.74
C GLU A 45 -19.41 -21.08 4.53
N ALA A 46 -18.82 -21.91 3.68
CA ALA A 46 -17.41 -21.81 3.32
C ALA A 46 -17.09 -20.47 2.64
N LYS A 47 -18.00 -19.97 1.77
CA LYS A 47 -17.84 -18.64 1.13
C LYS A 47 -18.08 -17.48 2.09
N ILE A 48 -19.00 -17.61 3.05
CA ILE A 48 -19.15 -16.64 4.15
C ILE A 48 -17.85 -16.55 4.97
N LYS A 49 -17.23 -17.70 5.27
CA LYS A 49 -15.95 -17.74 5.98
C LYS A 49 -14.84 -17.04 5.19
N LEU A 50 -14.78 -17.27 3.87
CA LEU A 50 -13.83 -16.58 2.99
C LEU A 50 -14.01 -15.07 3.02
N LEU A 51 -15.25 -14.58 2.93
CA LEU A 51 -15.56 -13.14 3.04
C LEU A 51 -15.08 -12.56 4.37
N ARG A 52 -15.38 -13.22 5.50
CA ARG A 52 -14.91 -12.80 6.83
C ARG A 52 -13.38 -12.76 6.92
N THR A 53 -12.69 -13.72 6.31
CA THR A 53 -11.21 -13.70 6.24
C THR A 53 -10.71 -12.49 5.46
N ALA A 54 -11.32 -12.14 4.33
CA ALA A 54 -10.97 -10.95 3.55
C ALA A 54 -11.24 -9.64 4.33
N GLU A 55 -12.37 -9.55 5.04
CA GLU A 55 -12.69 -8.40 5.91
C GLU A 55 -11.69 -8.24 7.07
N SER A 56 -11.28 -9.36 7.67
CA SER A 56 -10.26 -9.36 8.71
C SER A 56 -8.91 -8.91 8.14
N ALA A 57 -8.51 -9.38 6.96
CA ALA A 57 -7.28 -8.95 6.29
C ALA A 57 -7.29 -7.45 6.00
N ARG A 58 -8.40 -6.89 5.47
CA ARG A 58 -8.56 -5.44 5.29
C ARG A 58 -8.38 -4.67 6.59
N THR A 59 -8.95 -5.16 7.68
CA THR A 59 -8.83 -4.51 8.99
C THR A 59 -7.36 -4.45 9.44
N THR A 60 -6.63 -5.56 9.30
CA THR A 60 -5.19 -5.60 9.60
C THR A 60 -4.39 -4.65 8.69
N LYS A 61 -4.69 -4.60 7.39
CA LYS A 61 -4.02 -3.69 6.45
C LYS A 61 -4.29 -2.22 6.76
N LYS A 62 -5.52 -1.86 7.14
CA LYS A 62 -5.85 -0.49 7.58
C LYS A 62 -5.12 -0.11 8.87
N ALA A 63 -5.01 -1.04 9.81
CA ALA A 63 -4.21 -0.81 11.03
C ALA A 63 -2.73 -0.57 10.69
N ALA A 64 -2.16 -1.32 9.76
CA ALA A 64 -0.80 -1.11 9.28
C ALA A 64 -0.62 0.25 8.58
N LEU A 65 -1.59 0.67 7.75
CA LEU A 65 -1.57 2.00 7.12
C LEU A 65 -1.56 3.13 8.16
N ILE A 66 -2.37 3.04 9.23
CA ILE A 66 -2.37 4.02 10.32
C ILE A 66 -0.98 4.11 11.00
N VAL A 67 -0.29 2.98 11.16
CA VAL A 67 1.09 2.97 11.67
C VAL A 67 2.03 3.66 10.69
N GLY A 68 1.96 3.33 9.40
CA GLY A 68 2.77 3.98 8.36
C GLY A 68 2.53 5.49 8.24
N GLU A 69 1.29 5.97 8.41
CA GLU A 69 0.97 7.40 8.45
C GLU A 69 1.64 8.10 9.64
N ARG A 70 1.70 7.43 10.81
CA ARG A 70 2.41 7.96 11.98
C ARG A 70 3.92 7.98 11.77
N GLU A 71 4.48 6.95 11.14
CA GLU A 71 5.90 6.91 10.79
C GLU A 71 6.28 8.03 9.82
N LEU A 72 5.43 8.31 8.83
CA LEU A 72 5.59 9.45 7.93
C LEU A 72 5.60 10.78 8.69
N GLN A 73 4.64 10.99 9.59
CA GLN A 73 4.61 12.21 10.44
C GLN A 73 5.88 12.36 11.28
N ILE A 74 6.38 11.26 11.87
CA ILE A 74 7.64 11.27 12.63
C ILE A 74 8.80 11.65 11.72
N ALA A 75 8.89 11.09 10.52
CA ALA A 75 9.95 11.42 9.55
C ALA A 75 9.91 12.90 9.15
N GLU A 76 8.73 13.47 8.90
CA GLU A 76 8.56 14.91 8.61
C GLU A 76 9.04 15.80 9.76
N LEU A 77 8.71 15.44 11.01
CA LEU A 77 9.18 16.16 12.20
C LEU A 77 10.70 16.08 12.35
N VAL A 78 11.31 14.92 12.06
CA VAL A 78 12.76 14.72 12.10
C VAL A 78 13.47 15.57 11.04
N VAL A 79 12.94 15.62 9.80
CA VAL A 79 13.50 16.50 8.75
C VAL A 79 13.43 17.97 9.17
N ASN A 80 12.32 18.42 9.75
CA ASN A 80 12.20 19.79 10.24
C ASN A 80 13.20 20.11 11.37
N ARG A 81 13.42 19.16 12.29
CA ARG A 81 14.44 19.28 13.34
C ARG A 81 15.84 19.40 12.74
N ASP A 82 16.20 18.53 11.80
CA ASP A 82 17.56 18.49 11.24
C ASP A 82 17.82 19.68 10.31
N LYS A 83 16.79 20.19 9.63
CA LYS A 83 16.85 21.47 8.92
C LYS A 83 17.15 22.63 9.86
N THR A 84 16.47 22.68 11.02
CA THR A 84 16.73 23.70 12.03
C THR A 84 18.16 23.61 12.58
N ALA A 85 18.69 22.38 12.74
CA ALA A 85 20.07 22.18 13.16
C ALA A 85 21.08 22.68 12.11
N LEU A 86 20.80 22.47 10.82
CA LEU A 86 21.60 23.01 9.73
C LEU A 86 21.58 24.55 9.73
N ASP A 87 20.41 25.17 9.87
CA ASP A 87 20.27 26.64 9.93
C ASP A 87 21.10 27.22 11.09
N ILE A 88 21.09 26.58 12.27
CA ILE A 88 21.92 26.97 13.43
C ILE A 88 23.42 26.85 13.11
N ALA A 89 23.85 25.77 12.45
CA ALA A 89 25.24 25.56 12.09
C ALA A 89 25.72 26.58 11.04
N GLU A 90 24.87 26.97 10.10
CA GLU A 90 25.15 28.02 9.11
C GLU A 90 25.30 29.40 9.77
N LEU A 91 24.44 29.74 10.73
CA LEU A 91 24.57 30.97 11.53
C LEU A 91 25.86 30.98 12.37
N ALA A 92 26.23 29.85 12.97
CA ALA A 92 27.47 29.74 13.74
C ALA A 92 28.72 29.91 12.86
N LEU A 93 28.70 29.35 11.64
CA LEU A 93 29.76 29.54 10.66
C LEU A 93 29.84 30.99 10.20
N GLN A 94 28.71 31.64 9.95
CA GLN A 94 28.68 33.06 9.60
C GLN A 94 29.31 33.93 10.71
N ALA A 95 28.94 33.70 11.97
CA ALA A 95 29.52 34.42 13.11
C ALA A 95 31.04 34.18 13.25
N ALA A 96 31.51 32.96 12.99
CA ALA A 96 32.94 32.66 13.00
C ALA A 96 33.70 33.36 11.85
N GLN A 97 33.08 33.50 10.68
CA GLN A 97 33.64 34.26 9.56
C GLN A 97 33.71 35.76 9.85
N GLU A 98 32.66 36.33 10.44
CA GLU A 98 32.60 37.75 10.81
C GLU A 98 33.66 38.15 11.86
N THR A 99 34.12 37.19 12.66
CA THR A 99 35.16 37.40 13.69
C THR A 99 36.58 37.08 13.22
N GLU A 100 36.76 36.58 11.99
CA GLU A 100 38.03 36.14 11.40
C GLU A 100 38.85 35.19 12.30
N ASN A 101 38.19 34.51 13.24
CA ASN A 101 38.87 33.65 14.19
C ASN A 101 39.01 32.23 13.62
N ALA A 102 40.22 31.90 13.17
CA ALA A 102 40.53 30.59 12.60
C ALA A 102 40.18 29.42 13.54
N ASP A 103 40.30 29.61 14.86
CA ASP A 103 40.03 28.57 15.87
C ASP A 103 38.55 28.21 15.95
N THR A 104 37.64 29.14 15.60
CA THR A 104 36.18 28.90 15.61
C THR A 104 35.64 28.55 14.21
N MET A 105 36.32 28.97 13.15
CA MET A 105 35.92 28.68 11.77
C MET A 105 35.95 27.18 11.43
N LEU A 106 37.03 26.47 11.79
CA LEU A 106 37.17 25.05 11.43
C LEU A 106 36.11 24.17 12.11
N PRO A 107 35.85 24.29 13.43
CA PRO A 107 34.75 23.55 14.08
C PRO A 107 33.37 23.91 13.52
N ALA A 108 33.09 25.18 13.24
CA ALA A 108 31.81 25.62 12.70
C ALA A 108 31.56 25.07 11.29
N LYS A 109 32.60 25.04 10.44
CA LYS A 109 32.52 24.43 9.11
C LYS A 109 32.20 22.93 9.20
N LYS A 110 32.90 22.21 10.08
CA LYS A 110 32.64 20.78 10.31
C LYS A 110 31.22 20.54 10.82
N ALA A 111 30.75 21.31 11.80
CA ALA A 111 29.39 21.17 12.32
C ALA A 111 28.31 21.38 11.23
N ARG A 112 28.54 22.32 10.31
CA ARG A 112 27.66 22.57 9.16
C ARG A 112 27.68 21.42 8.16
N GLU A 113 28.86 20.86 7.87
CA GLU A 113 29.00 19.66 7.03
C GLU A 113 28.30 18.44 7.66
N ASP A 114 28.51 18.20 8.96
CA ASP A 114 27.89 17.10 9.70
C ASP A 114 26.35 17.25 9.74
N ALA A 115 25.84 18.47 9.99
CA ALA A 115 24.41 18.76 9.98
C ALA A 115 23.78 18.59 8.59
N GLY A 116 24.49 19.00 7.54
CA GLY A 116 24.05 18.79 6.15
C GLY A 116 23.95 17.32 5.80
N ALA A 117 24.98 16.53 6.11
CA ALA A 117 24.97 15.09 5.89
C ALA A 117 23.86 14.37 6.68
N GLN A 118 23.57 14.84 7.89
CA GLN A 118 22.47 14.32 8.71
C GLN A 118 21.09 14.65 8.11
N LEU A 119 20.91 15.87 7.60
CA LEU A 119 19.69 16.27 6.90
C LEU A 119 19.47 15.42 5.63
N ASP A 120 20.52 15.18 4.84
CA ASP A 120 20.42 14.35 3.64
C ASP A 120 19.93 12.93 3.96
N ARG A 121 20.45 12.31 5.04
CA ARG A 121 19.97 11.00 5.51
C ARG A 121 18.51 11.02 5.94
N THR A 122 18.07 12.06 6.64
CA THR A 122 16.67 12.12 7.10
C THR A 122 15.69 12.46 5.99
N VAL A 123 16.11 13.20 4.97
CA VAL A 123 15.34 13.37 3.72
C VAL A 123 15.17 12.04 3.00
N ALA A 124 16.23 11.22 2.88
CA ALA A 124 16.11 9.88 2.30
C ALA A 124 15.15 8.98 3.10
N ASN A 125 15.21 9.03 4.44
CA ASN A 125 14.26 8.30 5.30
C ASN A 125 12.82 8.80 5.13
N LEU A 126 12.60 10.09 4.90
CA LEU A 126 11.28 10.65 4.61
C LEU A 126 10.74 10.16 3.27
N GLU A 127 11.59 10.09 2.24
CA GLU A 127 11.21 9.53 0.93
C GLU A 127 10.81 8.06 1.04
N TYR A 128 11.56 7.27 1.82
CA TYR A 128 11.20 5.89 2.13
C TYR A 128 9.88 5.79 2.89
N ALA A 129 9.65 6.62 3.90
CA ALA A 129 8.39 6.61 4.66
C ALA A 129 7.18 6.95 3.78
N LYS A 130 7.34 7.86 2.81
CA LYS A 130 6.30 8.18 1.81
C LYS A 130 6.00 6.97 0.93
N ALA A 131 7.03 6.34 0.36
CA ALA A 131 6.85 5.17 -0.50
C ALA A 131 6.28 3.96 0.25
N SER A 132 6.68 3.77 1.52
CA SER A 132 6.12 2.74 2.41
C SER A 132 4.63 2.97 2.67
N ARG A 133 4.22 4.21 2.95
CA ARG A 133 2.79 4.57 3.08
C ARG A 133 2.02 4.23 1.80
N ASP A 134 2.56 4.59 0.63
CA ASP A 134 1.91 4.33 -0.66
C ASP A 134 1.75 2.82 -0.92
N SER A 135 2.77 2.02 -0.59
CA SER A 135 2.69 0.54 -0.62
C SER A 135 1.59 0.01 0.33
N LEU A 136 1.53 0.52 1.57
CA LEU A 136 0.50 0.12 2.54
C LEU A 136 -0.92 0.49 2.05
N GLU A 137 -1.09 1.66 1.43
CA GLU A 137 -2.35 2.11 0.84
C GLU A 137 -2.78 1.17 -0.30
N GLN A 138 -1.86 0.79 -1.19
CA GLN A 138 -2.14 -0.22 -2.21
C GLN A 138 -2.45 -1.60 -1.60
N GLY A 139 -1.81 -1.96 -0.49
CA GLY A 139 -2.12 -3.18 0.26
C GLY A 139 -3.55 -3.19 0.84
N VAL A 140 -4.06 -2.02 1.25
CA VAL A 140 -5.47 -1.86 1.63
C VAL A 140 -6.38 -2.01 0.41
N ALA A 141 -6.04 -1.40 -0.72
CA ALA A 141 -6.80 -1.51 -1.96
C ALA A 141 -6.91 -2.97 -2.44
N VAL A 142 -5.83 -3.76 -2.37
CA VAL A 142 -5.84 -5.19 -2.67
C VAL A 142 -6.84 -5.92 -1.76
N ALA A 143 -6.78 -5.67 -0.44
CA ALA A 143 -7.69 -6.32 0.51
C ALA A 143 -9.17 -5.92 0.27
N GLU A 144 -9.43 -4.68 -0.14
CA GLU A 144 -10.77 -4.22 -0.51
C GLU A 144 -11.27 -4.89 -1.80
N ALA A 145 -10.40 -5.09 -2.81
CA ALA A 145 -10.73 -5.84 -4.01
C ALA A 145 -10.96 -7.35 -3.73
N GLU A 146 -10.19 -7.94 -2.81
CA GLU A 146 -10.41 -9.34 -2.37
C GLU A 146 -11.78 -9.55 -1.71
N ILE A 147 -12.29 -8.54 -0.98
CA ILE A 147 -13.66 -8.56 -0.44
C ILE A 147 -14.69 -8.58 -1.58
N LEU A 148 -14.49 -7.78 -2.63
CA LEU A 148 -15.40 -7.76 -3.79
C LEU A 148 -15.45 -9.13 -4.48
N VAL A 149 -14.29 -9.77 -4.69
CA VAL A 149 -14.22 -11.14 -5.23
C VAL A 149 -14.91 -12.13 -4.30
N ALA A 150 -14.61 -12.10 -3.00
CA ALA A 150 -15.22 -13.01 -2.03
C ALA A 150 -16.75 -12.85 -1.98
N ASN A 151 -17.25 -11.62 -2.07
CA ASN A 151 -18.68 -11.33 -2.11
C ASN A 151 -19.32 -11.83 -3.42
N ALA A 152 -18.71 -11.59 -4.57
CA ALA A 152 -19.20 -12.10 -5.86
C ALA A 152 -19.25 -13.63 -5.87
N GLN A 153 -18.22 -14.29 -5.30
CA GLN A 153 -18.20 -15.75 -5.16
C GLN A 153 -19.25 -16.28 -4.17
N LEU A 154 -19.53 -15.53 -3.10
CA LEU A 154 -20.60 -15.86 -2.17
C LEU A 154 -21.96 -15.79 -2.85
N GLU A 155 -22.23 -14.73 -3.61
CA GLU A 155 -23.49 -14.57 -4.33
C GLU A 155 -23.68 -15.64 -5.43
N LEU A 156 -22.61 -16.01 -6.14
CA LEU A 156 -22.64 -17.15 -7.06
C LEU A 156 -22.96 -18.47 -6.33
N ALA A 157 -22.31 -18.74 -5.20
CA ALA A 157 -22.55 -19.96 -4.43
C ALA A 157 -23.98 -20.03 -3.87
N LYS A 158 -24.52 -18.91 -3.38
CA LYS A 158 -25.93 -18.81 -2.98
C LYS A 158 -26.87 -19.12 -4.12
N PHE A 159 -26.55 -18.64 -5.32
CA PHE A 159 -27.38 -18.84 -6.50
C PHE A 159 -27.35 -20.29 -6.97
N GLU A 160 -26.16 -20.90 -7.01
CA GLU A 160 -25.99 -22.33 -7.34
C GLU A 160 -26.73 -23.21 -6.33
N ALA A 161 -26.64 -22.91 -5.02
CA ALA A 161 -27.39 -23.59 -3.96
C ALA A 161 -28.91 -23.46 -4.14
N ALA A 162 -29.42 -22.27 -4.47
CA ALA A 162 -30.85 -22.03 -4.66
C ALA A 162 -31.42 -22.71 -5.93
N THR A 163 -30.57 -23.07 -6.89
CA THR A 163 -30.97 -23.59 -8.20
C THR A 163 -30.55 -25.04 -8.45
N SER A 164 -29.80 -25.66 -7.54
CA SER A 164 -29.28 -27.04 -7.63
C SER A 164 -30.36 -28.10 -7.92
N SER A 165 -31.61 -27.84 -7.54
CA SER A 165 -32.77 -28.73 -7.72
C SER A 165 -33.71 -28.38 -8.89
N LYS A 166 -33.42 -27.31 -9.65
CA LYS A 166 -34.29 -26.80 -10.73
C LYS A 166 -33.53 -26.77 -12.06
N GLU A 167 -33.46 -27.92 -12.72
CA GLU A 167 -32.82 -28.05 -14.03
C GLU A 167 -33.41 -27.07 -15.08
N GLY A 168 -32.53 -26.34 -15.76
CA GLY A 168 -32.84 -25.63 -17.00
C GLY A 168 -33.37 -24.19 -16.90
N ALA A 169 -33.77 -23.69 -15.72
CA ALA A 169 -34.51 -22.42 -15.65
C ALA A 169 -33.66 -21.13 -15.50
N ASN A 170 -32.33 -21.18 -15.31
CA ASN A 170 -31.56 -19.96 -15.01
C ASN A 170 -30.13 -19.89 -15.60
N ALA A 171 -29.87 -20.47 -16.78
CA ALA A 171 -28.55 -20.41 -17.41
C ALA A 171 -28.04 -18.98 -17.65
N THR A 172 -28.93 -18.04 -18.01
CA THR A 172 -28.59 -16.62 -18.18
C THR A 172 -28.14 -15.98 -16.87
N ARG A 173 -28.88 -16.18 -15.77
CA ARG A 173 -28.54 -15.60 -14.46
C ARG A 173 -27.26 -16.22 -13.89
N LEU A 174 -27.03 -17.52 -14.13
CA LEU A 174 -25.75 -18.16 -13.80
C LEU A 174 -24.58 -17.51 -14.55
N ALA A 175 -24.73 -17.24 -15.85
CA ALA A 175 -23.71 -16.57 -16.64
C ALA A 175 -23.43 -15.15 -16.14
N GLU A 176 -24.45 -14.43 -15.65
CA GLU A 176 -24.29 -13.10 -15.06
C GLU A 176 -23.53 -13.14 -13.73
N PHE A 177 -23.84 -14.07 -12.82
CA PHE A 177 -23.05 -14.24 -11.59
C PHE A 177 -21.59 -14.63 -11.89
N LYS A 178 -21.37 -15.55 -12.84
CA LYS A 178 -20.01 -15.91 -13.28
C LYS A 178 -19.28 -14.72 -13.90
N SER A 179 -19.97 -13.88 -14.67
CA SER A 179 -19.41 -12.64 -15.21
C SER A 179 -19.06 -11.63 -14.11
N GLN A 180 -19.83 -11.55 -13.01
CA GLN A 180 -19.50 -10.69 -11.87
C GLN A 180 -18.25 -11.16 -11.13
N VAL A 181 -18.11 -12.48 -10.93
CA VAL A 181 -16.88 -13.05 -10.36
C VAL A 181 -15.68 -12.73 -11.24
N ALA A 182 -15.79 -12.98 -12.55
CA ALA A 182 -14.71 -12.71 -13.50
C ALA A 182 -14.34 -11.21 -13.56
N ALA A 183 -15.32 -10.32 -13.49
CA ALA A 183 -15.08 -8.87 -13.44
C ALA A 183 -14.34 -8.48 -12.15
N ALA A 184 -14.79 -8.96 -10.98
CA ALA A 184 -14.12 -8.69 -9.72
C ALA A 184 -12.68 -9.26 -9.68
N GLU A 185 -12.44 -10.42 -10.29
CA GLU A 185 -11.10 -11.00 -10.42
C GLU A 185 -10.20 -10.18 -11.35
N ALA A 186 -10.76 -9.62 -12.43
CA ALA A 186 -10.03 -8.72 -13.32
C ALA A 186 -9.64 -7.42 -12.61
N ASP A 187 -10.58 -6.81 -11.87
CA ASP A 187 -10.31 -5.60 -11.07
C ASP A 187 -9.23 -5.88 -10.01
N LEU A 188 -9.31 -7.03 -9.32
CA LEU A 188 -8.27 -7.45 -8.37
C LEU A 188 -6.90 -7.62 -9.02
N ALA A 189 -6.84 -8.16 -10.24
CA ALA A 189 -5.59 -8.30 -10.98
C ALA A 189 -4.97 -6.93 -11.31
N GLU A 190 -5.78 -5.95 -11.72
CA GLU A 190 -5.32 -4.58 -11.97
C GLU A 190 -4.78 -3.92 -10.69
N VAL A 191 -5.50 -4.04 -9.59
CA VAL A 191 -5.07 -3.50 -8.28
C VAL A 191 -3.77 -4.14 -7.82
N ARG A 192 -3.59 -5.46 -8.02
CA ARG A 192 -2.33 -6.15 -7.70
C ARG A 192 -1.13 -5.66 -8.51
N VAL A 193 -1.33 -5.28 -9.77
CA VAL A 193 -0.27 -4.65 -10.58
C VAL A 193 0.13 -3.30 -10.01
N SER A 194 -0.84 -2.49 -9.59
CA SER A 194 -0.57 -1.20 -8.93
C SER A 194 0.16 -1.37 -7.60
N ALA A 195 -0.24 -2.36 -6.80
CA ALA A 195 0.46 -2.70 -5.56
C ALA A 195 1.91 -3.12 -5.79
N ALA A 196 2.17 -3.99 -6.77
CA ALA A 196 3.53 -4.41 -7.10
C ALA A 196 4.42 -3.24 -7.57
N LYS A 197 3.84 -2.24 -8.26
CA LYS A 197 4.56 -1.01 -8.63
C LYS A 197 4.89 -0.15 -7.41
N ALA A 198 3.98 -0.04 -6.45
CA ALA A 198 4.23 0.69 -5.22
C ALA A 198 5.30 0.01 -4.36
N ASP A 199 5.27 -1.32 -4.26
CA ASP A 199 6.32 -2.10 -3.57
C ASP A 199 7.69 -1.90 -4.23
N ALA A 200 7.75 -1.97 -5.56
CA ALA A 200 8.98 -1.72 -6.30
C ALA A 200 9.51 -0.29 -6.12
N ALA A 201 8.62 0.71 -6.06
CA ALA A 201 8.99 2.09 -5.78
C ALA A 201 9.54 2.27 -4.36
N MET A 202 8.93 1.62 -3.37
CA MET A 202 9.43 1.59 -1.99
C MET A 202 10.81 0.95 -1.89
N ASP A 203 11.03 -0.19 -2.56
CA ASP A 203 12.33 -0.86 -2.57
C ASP A 203 13.41 0.00 -3.25
N ALA A 204 13.06 0.76 -4.31
CA ALA A 204 13.99 1.64 -5.02
C ALA A 204 14.51 2.82 -4.18
N VAL A 205 13.75 3.23 -3.16
CA VAL A 205 14.13 4.33 -2.24
C VAL A 205 14.56 3.83 -0.86
N ARG A 206 14.79 2.52 -0.70
CA ARG A 206 15.23 1.96 0.57
C ARG A 206 16.63 2.50 0.95
N PRO A 207 16.80 3.14 2.11
CA PRO A 207 18.10 3.60 2.58
C PRO A 207 19.11 2.45 2.70
N GLU A 208 20.35 2.65 2.24
CA GLU A 208 21.41 1.63 2.29
C GLU A 208 21.73 1.14 3.72
N GLU A 209 21.54 1.98 4.74
CA GLU A 209 21.69 1.62 6.16
C GLU A 209 20.67 0.56 6.62
N LEU A 210 19.51 0.44 5.96
CA LEU A 210 18.53 -0.63 6.20
C LEU A 210 18.78 -1.87 5.33
N ALA A 211 19.47 -1.72 4.19
CA ALA A 211 19.79 -2.83 3.29
C ALA A 211 20.86 -3.78 3.85
N THR A 212 21.80 -3.25 4.66
CA THR A 212 22.91 -4.03 5.24
C THR A 212 22.50 -4.85 6.48
N GLN A 213 21.55 -4.40 7.30
CA GLN A 213 21.09 -5.16 8.49
C GLN A 213 20.33 -6.45 8.15
N GLN A 214 19.70 -6.55 6.97
CA GLN A 214 19.09 -7.82 6.53
C GLN A 214 20.12 -8.87 6.09
N SER A 215 21.34 -8.47 5.70
CA SER A 215 22.37 -9.41 5.28
C SER A 215 23.12 -10.06 6.44
N GLU A 216 23.07 -9.49 7.65
CA GLU A 216 23.82 -10.01 8.83
C GLU A 216 23.01 -10.96 9.72
N THR A 217 21.68 -11.10 9.50
CA THR A 217 20.82 -11.98 10.32
C THR A 217 20.71 -13.41 9.80
N VAL A 218 21.33 -13.75 8.66
CA VAL A 218 21.37 -15.12 8.12
C VAL A 218 22.76 -15.75 8.36
N SER A 219 23.07 -16.05 9.61
CA SER A 219 24.07 -17.06 9.96
C SER A 219 23.53 -17.89 11.11
N PRO A 220 22.93 -19.08 10.85
CA PRO A 220 22.60 -19.99 11.92
C PRO A 220 23.92 -20.45 12.56
N ALA A 221 24.14 -20.04 13.80
CA ALA A 221 25.17 -20.60 14.65
C ALA A 221 24.97 -22.12 14.72
N THR A 222 25.74 -22.84 13.91
CA THR A 222 25.89 -24.28 14.05
C THR A 222 26.73 -24.47 15.30
N SER A 223 26.07 -24.75 16.43
CA SER A 223 26.77 -25.11 17.66
C SER A 223 27.14 -26.60 17.57
N PRO A 224 28.43 -26.98 17.58
CA PRO A 224 28.81 -28.38 17.69
C PRO A 224 28.94 -28.78 19.17
N ARG A 225 28.13 -29.78 19.53
CA ARG A 225 28.17 -30.70 20.68
C ARG A 225 27.93 -30.15 22.09
#